data_AF-A0A1Q5TDV3-F1
#
_entry.id   AF-A0A1Q5TDV3-F1
#
_cell.length_a   1.000
_cell.length_b   1.000
_cell.length_c   1.000
_cell.angle_alpha   90.00
_cell.angle_beta   90.00
_cell.angle_gamma   90.00
#
_symmetry.space_group_name_H-M   'P 1'
#
loop_
_entity.id
_entity.type
_entity.pdbx_description
1 polymer ?
#
loop_
_entity_poly.entity_id
_entity_poly.type
_entity_poly.pdbx_seq_one_letter_code
_entity_poly.pdbx_strand_id
1 'polypeptide(L)'
;MVYRYCSPRINARRTAEILQLGIHNHLHFLDRETGKKWKTPSEIQGETVDSYIHLTKWLEEWDYGDYEGMTLHGIQEARVKEYGDPTWDIWREGCPGGEYVYDKPFFPFVWSMRLGLEYKTGVGVYGRRLNLI
;
A
#
# COMPACT_ATOMS: atom_id res chain seq x y z
N MET A 1 18.87 -4.17 10.33
CA MET A 1 17.52 -3.71 10.75
C MET A 1 16.57 -3.95 9.58
N VAL A 2 15.52 -4.76 9.75
CA VAL A 2 14.60 -5.12 8.65
C VAL A 2 13.20 -4.66 9.03
N TYR A 3 12.60 -3.82 8.17
CA TYR A 3 11.20 -3.41 8.27
C TYR A 3 10.36 -4.20 7.26
N ARG A 4 9.13 -4.56 7.64
CA ARG A 4 8.17 -5.24 6.77
C ARG A 4 6.93 -4.37 6.61
N TYR A 5 6.51 -4.19 5.36
CA TYR A 5 5.33 -3.39 5.00
C TYR A 5 4.38 -4.25 4.17
N CYS A 6 3.07 -3.99 4.29
CA CYS A 6 2.04 -4.69 3.54
C CYS A 6 0.87 -3.76 3.23
N SER A 7 0.15 -4.02 2.15
CA SER A 7 -1.13 -3.37 1.88
C SER A 7 -2.17 -3.71 2.97
N PRO A 8 -3.09 -2.79 3.35
CA PRO A 8 -4.21 -3.07 4.25
C PRO A 8 -5.23 -4.07 3.68
N ARG A 9 -5.25 -4.28 2.35
CA ARG A 9 -6.19 -5.17 1.67
C ARG A 9 -6.07 -6.61 2.17
N ILE A 10 -7.21 -7.31 2.24
CA ILE A 10 -7.31 -8.62 2.89
C ILE A 10 -6.47 -9.70 2.18
N ASN A 11 -6.37 -9.63 0.85
CA ASN A 11 -5.57 -10.54 0.02
C ASN A 11 -4.07 -10.41 0.33
N ALA A 12 -3.56 -9.19 0.42
CA ALA A 12 -2.17 -8.92 0.77
C ALA A 12 -1.86 -9.40 2.21
N ARG A 13 -2.76 -9.10 3.16
CA ARG A 13 -2.62 -9.57 4.55
C ARG A 13 -2.62 -11.10 4.67
N ARG A 14 -3.55 -11.78 3.98
CA ARG A 14 -3.58 -13.25 3.95
C ARG A 14 -2.33 -13.85 3.31
N THR A 15 -1.79 -13.21 2.28
CA THR A 15 -0.53 -13.64 1.66
C THR A 15 0.61 -13.51 2.67
N ALA A 16 0.68 -12.40 3.41
CA ALA A 16 1.67 -12.25 4.48
C ALA A 16 1.50 -13.28 5.61
N GLU A 17 0.28 -13.71 5.90
CA GLU A 17 -0.03 -14.80 6.82
C GLU A 17 0.47 -16.15 6.31
N ILE A 18 0.15 -16.51 5.05
CA ILE A 18 0.55 -17.77 4.42
C ILE A 18 2.07 -17.88 4.28
N LEU A 19 2.71 -16.79 3.87
CA LEU A 19 4.17 -16.69 3.77
C LEU A 19 4.83 -16.53 5.15
N GLN A 20 4.03 -16.41 6.20
CA GLN A 20 4.46 -16.34 7.60
C GLN A 20 5.55 -15.27 7.79
N LEU A 21 5.32 -14.07 7.23
CA LEU A 21 6.25 -12.94 7.27
C LEU A 21 6.35 -12.27 8.66
N GLY A 22 5.97 -12.99 9.73
CA GLY A 22 5.83 -12.52 11.11
C GLY A 22 7.04 -12.78 11.98
N ILE A 23 6.86 -12.61 13.30
CA ILE A 23 7.85 -12.86 14.35
C ILE A 23 7.16 -13.57 15.51
N HIS A 24 7.72 -14.68 15.99
CA HIS A 24 7.34 -15.44 17.19
C HIS A 24 5.84 -15.69 17.41
N ASN A 25 5.36 -16.91 17.17
CA ASN A 25 4.03 -17.44 17.53
C ASN A 25 2.79 -16.63 17.03
N HIS A 26 2.96 -15.39 16.55
CA HIS A 26 1.91 -14.48 16.09
C HIS A 26 2.44 -13.47 15.04
N LEU A 27 1.62 -13.12 14.05
CA LEU A 27 1.84 -11.95 13.20
C LEU A 27 1.23 -10.73 13.88
N HIS A 28 2.02 -9.69 14.12
CA HIS A 28 1.49 -8.43 14.62
C HIS A 28 1.32 -7.44 13.46
N PHE A 29 0.14 -6.85 13.37
CA PHE A 29 -0.17 -5.84 12.36
C PHE A 29 -0.37 -4.47 13.01
N LEU A 30 0.16 -3.43 12.38
CA LEU A 30 -0.07 -2.03 12.72
C LEU A 30 -0.61 -1.30 11.49
N ASP A 31 -1.85 -0.85 11.56
CA ASP A 31 -2.41 0.08 10.60
C ASP A 31 -1.86 1.49 10.86
N ARG A 32 -1.09 2.03 9.91
CA ARG A 32 -0.46 3.35 10.06
C ARG A 32 -1.44 4.52 9.95
N GLU A 33 -2.63 4.31 9.42
CA GLU A 33 -3.64 5.37 9.28
C GLU A 33 -4.57 5.40 10.48
N THR A 34 -5.09 4.24 10.86
CA THR A 34 -6.04 4.13 11.98
C THR A 34 -5.35 3.94 13.32
N GLY A 35 -4.06 3.59 13.34
CA GLY A 35 -3.32 3.22 14.54
C GLY A 35 -3.73 1.88 15.14
N LYS A 36 -4.66 1.14 14.50
CA LYS A 36 -5.19 -0.13 15.01
C LYS A 36 -4.11 -1.20 15.01
N LYS A 37 -4.02 -1.91 16.14
CA LYS A 37 -3.09 -3.03 16.34
C LYS A 37 -3.87 -4.32 16.56
N TRP A 38 -3.43 -5.41 15.95
CA TRP A 38 -3.96 -6.75 16.21
C TRP A 38 -2.91 -7.82 15.93
N LYS A 39 -3.26 -9.06 16.29
CA LYS A 39 -2.39 -10.22 16.12
C LYS A 39 -3.15 -11.41 15.53
N THR A 40 -2.48 -12.20 14.69
CA THR A 40 -2.97 -13.51 14.21
C THR A 40 -1.95 -14.60 14.53
N PRO A 41 -2.33 -15.87 14.73
CA PRO A 41 -1.37 -16.94 15.03
C PRO A 41 -0.37 -17.17 13.88
N SER A 42 0.89 -17.49 14.18
CA SER A 42 1.93 -17.83 13.19
C SER A 42 3.06 -18.65 13.83
N GLU A 43 3.49 -19.76 13.23
CA GLU A 43 4.37 -20.74 13.92
C GLU A 43 5.89 -20.48 13.78
N ILE A 44 6.35 -19.27 13.43
CA ILE A 44 7.77 -19.02 13.09
C ILE A 44 8.59 -18.39 14.22
N GLN A 45 9.85 -18.83 14.35
CA GLN A 45 10.95 -18.14 15.04
C GLN A 45 11.80 -17.36 14.03
N GLY A 46 11.96 -16.06 14.24
CA GLY A 46 12.89 -15.22 13.48
C GLY A 46 13.12 -13.90 14.21
N GLU A 47 14.38 -13.49 14.36
CA GLU A 47 14.73 -12.23 15.00
C GLU A 47 14.48 -11.06 14.03
N THR A 48 13.61 -10.13 14.40
CA THR A 48 13.50 -8.83 13.73
C THR A 48 13.66 -7.71 14.74
N VAL A 49 13.92 -6.52 14.21
CA VAL A 49 14.06 -5.30 15.02
C VAL A 49 12.70 -4.67 15.34
N ASP A 50 11.67 -5.00 14.57
CA ASP A 50 10.29 -4.56 14.79
C ASP A 50 9.36 -5.77 14.78
N SER A 51 8.59 -5.93 15.85
CA SER A 51 7.61 -7.01 16.01
C SER A 51 6.42 -6.91 15.05
N TYR A 52 6.24 -5.76 14.37
CA TYR A 52 5.06 -5.45 13.57
C TYR A 52 5.31 -5.41 12.06
N ILE A 53 4.34 -5.94 11.30
CA ILE A 53 4.13 -5.64 9.89
C ILE A 53 3.35 -4.32 9.79
N HIS A 54 3.92 -3.35 9.09
CA HIS A 54 3.36 -2.02 8.91
C HIS A 54 2.39 -2.00 7.73
N LEU A 55 1.11 -1.78 7.99
CA LEU A 55 0.10 -1.66 6.96
C LEU A 55 0.00 -0.22 6.47
N THR A 56 -0.05 -0.05 5.15
CA THR A 56 -0.03 1.29 4.54
C THR A 56 -0.72 1.33 3.19
N LYS A 57 -1.63 2.29 3.00
CA LYS A 57 -2.37 2.46 1.73
C LYS A 57 -1.47 2.75 0.54
N TRP A 58 -0.25 3.23 0.77
CA TRP A 58 0.77 3.42 -0.26
C TRP A 58 1.15 2.15 -1.02
N LEU A 59 0.87 0.98 -0.43
CA LEU A 59 1.07 -0.34 -1.06
C LEU A 59 -0.21 -0.94 -1.63
N GLU A 60 -1.34 -0.22 -1.63
CA GLU A 60 -2.53 -0.68 -2.34
C GLU A 60 -2.33 -0.65 -3.85
N GLU A 61 -2.98 -1.60 -4.52
CA GLU A 61 -3.04 -1.66 -5.98
C GLU A 61 -3.62 -0.36 -6.55
N TRP A 62 -3.36 -0.12 -7.83
CA TRP A 62 -3.96 0.98 -8.57
C TRP A 62 -5.48 1.01 -8.40
N ASP A 63 -6.06 2.18 -8.15
CA ASP A 63 -7.52 2.35 -8.19
C ASP A 63 -7.98 2.39 -9.64
N TYR A 64 -8.58 1.30 -10.12
CA TYR A 64 -9.06 1.19 -11.49
C TYR A 64 -10.34 1.99 -11.78
N GLY A 65 -10.99 2.55 -10.75
CA GLY A 65 -12.17 3.40 -10.93
C GLY A 65 -13.25 2.73 -11.78
N ASP A 66 -13.63 3.38 -12.88
CA ASP A 66 -14.64 2.88 -13.82
C ASP A 66 -14.25 1.57 -14.51
N TYR A 67 -12.96 1.21 -14.49
CA TYR A 67 -12.44 -0.04 -15.04
C TYR A 67 -12.36 -1.19 -14.02
N GLU A 68 -12.74 -0.96 -12.76
CA GLU A 68 -12.71 -1.99 -11.71
C GLU A 68 -13.60 -3.19 -12.09
N GLY A 69 -13.00 -4.39 -12.10
CA GLY A 69 -13.70 -5.63 -12.47
C GLY A 69 -13.96 -5.82 -13.97
N MET A 70 -13.53 -4.88 -14.83
CA MET A 70 -13.60 -5.05 -16.28
C MET A 70 -12.48 -5.95 -16.80
N THR A 71 -12.74 -6.64 -17.91
CA THR A 71 -11.69 -7.32 -18.67
C THR A 71 -10.99 -6.31 -19.58
N LEU A 72 -9.76 -6.62 -20.03
CA LEU A 72 -9.04 -5.77 -20.99
C LEU A 72 -9.87 -5.50 -22.26
N HIS A 73 -10.64 -6.49 -22.73
CA HIS A 73 -11.53 -6.32 -23.88
C HIS A 73 -12.67 -5.34 -23.57
N GLY A 74 -13.31 -5.46 -22.40
CA GLY A 74 -14.35 -4.53 -21.98
C GLY A 74 -13.84 -3.09 -21.83
N ILE A 75 -12.60 -2.92 -21.33
CA ILE A 75 -11.95 -1.60 -21.27
C ILE A 75 -11.75 -1.03 -22.68
N GLN A 76 -11.26 -1.83 -23.62
CA GLN A 76 -11.09 -1.40 -25.02
C GLN A 76 -12.42 -0.97 -25.64
N GLU A 77 -13.50 -1.73 -25.44
CA GLU A 77 -14.83 -1.37 -25.93
C GLU A 77 -15.35 -0.05 -25.32
N ALA A 78 -15.18 0.12 -24.01
CA ALA A 78 -15.54 1.36 -23.32
C ALA A 78 -14.75 2.55 -23.88
N ARG A 79 -13.44 2.39 -24.12
CA ARG A 79 -12.60 3.45 -24.66
C ARG A 79 -12.92 3.81 -26.10
N VAL A 80 -13.23 2.83 -26.96
CA VAL A 80 -13.72 3.11 -28.33
C VAL A 80 -15.02 3.91 -28.27
N LYS A 81 -15.92 3.58 -27.35
CA LYS A 81 -17.20 4.27 -27.21
C LYS A 81 -17.05 5.71 -26.72
N GLU A 82 -16.13 5.97 -25.79
CA GLU A 82 -15.96 7.27 -25.16
C GLU A 82 -14.98 8.19 -25.91
N TYR A 83 -13.88 7.63 -26.41
CA TYR A 83 -12.76 8.38 -26.98
C TYR A 83 -12.50 8.06 -28.46
N GLY A 84 -13.18 7.06 -29.03
CA GLY A 84 -12.97 6.62 -30.41
C GLY A 84 -11.66 5.87 -30.64
N ASP A 85 -10.92 5.55 -29.58
CA ASP A 85 -9.61 4.92 -29.61
C ASP A 85 -9.56 3.72 -28.65
N PRO A 86 -9.25 2.50 -29.12
CA PRO A 86 -9.11 1.34 -28.26
C PRO A 86 -7.77 1.32 -27.48
N THR A 87 -6.82 2.18 -27.82
CA THR A 87 -5.52 2.20 -27.16
C THR A 87 -5.64 2.80 -25.76
N TRP A 88 -4.90 2.20 -24.83
CA TRP A 88 -4.85 2.62 -23.45
C TRP A 88 -3.50 2.27 -22.85
N ASP A 89 -2.82 3.28 -22.31
CA ASP A 89 -1.63 3.09 -21.48
C ASP A 89 -1.91 3.59 -20.07
N ILE A 90 -2.11 2.67 -19.13
CA ILE A 90 -2.35 2.97 -17.71
C ILE A 90 -1.25 3.88 -17.11
N TRP A 91 -0.01 3.78 -17.61
CA TRP A 91 1.13 4.57 -17.10
C TRP A 91 1.19 5.98 -17.66
N ARG A 92 0.35 6.32 -18.64
CA ARG A 92 0.26 7.68 -19.21
C ARG A 92 -1.08 8.32 -18.90
N GLU A 93 -2.13 7.51 -18.97
CA GLU A 93 -3.51 7.97 -18.97
C GLU A 93 -4.24 7.67 -17.66
N GLY A 94 -3.73 6.75 -16.84
CA GLY A 94 -4.41 6.31 -15.62
C GLY A 94 -5.75 5.64 -15.90
N CYS A 95 -6.65 5.75 -14.92
CA CYS A 95 -7.99 5.17 -14.96
C CYS A 95 -9.06 6.25 -14.71
N PRO A 96 -10.07 6.40 -15.58
CA PRO A 96 -11.23 7.27 -15.31
C PRO A 96 -11.91 6.88 -14.00
N GLY A 97 -12.28 7.88 -13.19
CA GLY A 97 -12.90 7.68 -11.88
C GLY A 97 -11.97 7.05 -10.82
N GLY A 98 -10.72 6.74 -11.17
CA GLY A 98 -9.72 6.11 -10.30
C GLY A 98 -8.47 6.97 -10.18
N GLU A 99 -7.31 6.31 -10.12
CA GLU A 99 -6.00 6.95 -9.94
C GLU A 99 -5.30 7.29 -11.26
N TYR A 100 -4.53 8.38 -11.22
CA TYR A 100 -3.56 8.77 -12.25
C TYR A 100 -2.12 8.66 -11.72
N VAL A 101 -1.15 8.69 -12.63
CA VAL A 101 0.29 8.54 -12.33
C VAL A 101 0.79 9.53 -11.26
N TYR A 102 0.22 10.73 -11.23
CA TYR A 102 0.62 11.78 -10.31
C TYR A 102 0.02 11.62 -8.91
N ASP A 103 -0.99 10.75 -8.74
CA ASP A 103 -1.70 10.57 -7.47
C ASP A 103 -0.95 9.66 -6.49
N LYS A 104 -0.03 8.83 -6.99
CA LYS A 104 0.87 8.02 -6.17
C LYS A 104 2.28 8.61 -6.13
N PRO A 105 2.61 9.47 -5.15
CA PRO A 105 3.99 9.83 -4.82
C PRO A 105 4.75 8.64 -4.21
N PHE A 106 5.00 7.62 -5.02
CA PHE A 106 5.74 6.43 -4.64
C PHE A 106 7.15 6.78 -4.14
N PHE A 107 7.77 7.82 -4.72
CA PHE A 107 9.13 8.21 -4.39
C PHE A 107 9.29 8.79 -2.96
N PRO A 108 8.46 9.75 -2.50
CA PRO A 108 8.42 10.14 -1.09
C PRO A 108 8.14 8.99 -0.12
N PHE A 109 7.28 8.04 -0.49
CA PHE A 109 6.98 6.89 0.34
C PHE A 109 8.19 5.94 0.48
N VAL A 110 8.84 5.55 -0.61
CA VAL A 110 10.05 4.72 -0.59
C VAL A 110 11.17 5.40 0.21
N TRP A 111 11.29 6.72 0.10
CA TRP A 111 12.22 7.50 0.91
C TRP A 111 11.91 7.38 2.42
N SER A 112 10.64 7.45 2.80
CA SER A 112 10.22 7.29 4.20
C SER A 112 10.51 5.88 4.74
N MET A 113 10.33 4.84 3.93
CA MET A 113 10.65 3.45 4.30
C MET A 113 12.14 3.28 4.57
N ARG A 114 12.99 3.86 3.72
CA ARG A 114 14.45 3.80 3.86
C ARG A 114 14.94 4.48 5.15
N LEU A 115 14.27 5.55 5.57
CA LEU A 115 14.61 6.31 6.78
C LEU A 115 13.88 5.84 8.04
N GLY A 116 12.97 4.85 7.94
CA GLY A 116 12.13 4.43 9.05
C GLY A 116 11.15 5.52 9.54
N LEU A 117 10.85 6.52 8.70
CA LEU A 117 9.99 7.65 9.05
C LEU A 117 8.51 7.36 8.73
N GLU A 118 7.60 8.02 9.43
CA GLU A 118 6.17 8.06 9.07
C GLU A 118 5.97 9.03 7.90
N TYR A 119 5.61 8.52 6.71
CA TYR A 119 5.08 9.36 5.64
C TYR A 119 3.61 9.68 5.93
N LYS A 120 3.30 10.95 6.15
CA LYS A 120 1.93 11.46 6.33
C LYS A 120 1.60 12.39 5.19
N THR A 121 0.58 12.07 4.42
CA THR A 121 0.01 13.00 3.44
C THR A 121 -1.06 13.88 4.07
N GLY A 122 -0.83 15.18 4.02
CA GLY A 122 -1.87 16.20 4.12
C GLY A 122 -2.11 16.81 5.50
N VAL A 123 -1.88 18.13 5.57
CA VAL A 123 -2.49 19.10 6.50
C VAL A 123 -2.35 18.81 8.00
N GLY A 124 -1.20 19.24 8.53
CA GLY A 124 -1.02 19.79 9.87
C GLY A 124 -1.45 18.95 11.08
N VAL A 125 -0.48 18.33 11.77
CA VAL A 125 -0.27 18.52 13.21
C VAL A 125 1.23 18.38 13.48
N TYR A 126 1.76 19.34 14.26
CA TYR A 126 3.15 19.52 14.69
C TYR A 126 3.92 18.23 14.96
N GLY A 127 5.13 18.18 14.39
CA GLY A 127 6.09 17.10 14.55
C GLY A 127 6.47 16.86 16.00
N ARG A 128 6.76 15.59 16.30
CA ARG A 128 7.54 15.23 17.49
C ARG A 128 8.85 16.01 17.43
N ARG A 129 9.14 16.75 18.50
CA ARG A 129 10.47 17.29 18.78
C ARG A 129 11.49 16.17 18.63
N LEU A 130 12.30 16.23 17.57
CA LEU A 130 13.64 15.67 17.60
C LEU A 130 14.45 16.63 18.47
N ASN A 131 14.65 16.28 19.74
CA ASN A 131 15.73 16.86 20.51
C ASN A 131 17.03 16.28 19.91
N LEU A 132 17.65 17.05 19.03
CA LEU A 132 19.08 16.94 18.79
C LEU A 132 19.78 17.72 19.92
N ILE A 133 20.86 17.11 20.42
CA ILE A 133 21.70 17.55 21.54
C ILE A 133 22.23 18.97 21.30
#